data_AF-A0A172QXZ0-F1
#
_entry.id   AF-A0A172QXZ0-F1
#
_cell.length_a   1.000
_cell.length_b   1.000
_cell.length_c   1.000
_cell.angle_alpha   90.00
_cell.angle_beta   90.00
_cell.angle_gamma   90.00
#
_symmetry.space_group_name_H-M   'P 1'
#
loop_
_entity.id
_entity.type
_entity.pdbx_description
1 polymer ?
#
loop_
_entity_poly.entity_id
_entity_poly.type
_entity_poly.pdbx_seq_one_letter_code
_entity_poly.pdbx_strand_id
1 'polypeptide(L)'
;MSEQMSFDFREHDLPPMWDGKKVTWSDDWEVYDLHVCPPPKDKRTCTCGSTKPMLRKQGEVGPYKSAHRAKYNELRTRPLWRSLTVFRCSECELDTVLDFNGDFWELGLEDYGDQGSHLIDTTSL
;
A
#
# COMPACT_ATOMS: atom_id res chain seq x y z
N MET A 1 12.48 28.55 21.82
CA MET A 1 11.31 28.03 21.08
C MET A 1 11.55 26.54 20.98
N SER A 2 10.76 25.73 21.69
CA SER A 2 11.00 24.29 21.77
C SER A 2 10.45 23.64 20.51
N GLU A 3 11.33 23.12 19.65
CA GLU A 3 10.95 22.25 18.54
C GLU A 3 10.37 20.98 19.15
N GLN A 4 9.05 20.82 19.04
CA GLN A 4 8.38 19.56 19.33
C GLN A 4 8.80 18.58 18.24
N MET A 5 9.78 17.71 18.53
CA MET A 5 10.02 16.50 17.75
C MET A 5 8.76 15.63 17.89
N SER A 6 7.87 15.69 16.91
CA SER A 6 6.82 14.69 16.75
C SER A 6 7.52 13.38 16.41
N PHE A 7 7.67 12.52 17.41
CA PHE A 7 7.89 11.11 17.15
C PHE A 7 6.57 10.59 16.59
N ASP A 8 6.50 10.44 15.26
CA ASP A 8 5.39 9.79 14.59
C ASP A 8 5.42 8.30 14.93
N PHE A 9 4.83 7.96 16.07
CA PHE A 9 4.64 6.58 16.48
C PHE A 9 3.60 5.94 15.56
N ARG A 10 4.08 5.30 14.49
CA ARG A 10 3.27 4.36 13.70
C ARG A 10 3.00 3.12 14.55
N GLU A 11 1.72 2.81 14.77
CA GLU A 11 1.31 1.64 15.56
C GLU A 11 1.63 0.33 14.83
N HIS A 12 1.37 0.31 13.51
CA HIS A 12 1.74 -0.77 12.61
C HIS A 12 2.78 -0.28 11.58
N ASP A 13 3.67 -1.17 11.11
CA ASP A 13 4.65 -0.84 10.06
C ASP A 13 3.98 -0.46 8.73
N LEU A 14 2.86 -1.13 8.43
CA LEU A 14 2.01 -0.92 7.25
C LEU A 14 0.55 -1.06 7.65
N PRO A 15 -0.39 -0.48 6.87
CA PRO A 15 -1.81 -0.52 7.20
C PRO A 15 -2.30 -1.96 7.40
N PRO A 16 -2.89 -2.30 8.57
CA PRO A 16 -3.43 -3.63 8.82
C PRO A 16 -4.74 -3.88 8.04
N MET A 17 -5.36 -2.80 7.57
CA MET A 17 -6.61 -2.79 6.82
C MET A 17 -6.48 -1.93 5.55
N TRP A 18 -7.23 -2.31 4.52
CA TRP A 18 -7.38 -1.60 3.24
C TRP A 18 -8.83 -1.69 2.80
N ASP A 19 -9.52 -0.55 2.65
CA ASP A 19 -10.95 -0.47 2.31
C ASP A 19 -11.84 -1.36 3.20
N GLY A 20 -11.55 -1.35 4.50
CA GLY A 20 -12.27 -2.15 5.50
C GLY A 20 -12.02 -3.66 5.41
N LYS A 21 -11.00 -4.10 4.68
CA LYS A 21 -10.55 -5.49 4.59
C LYS A 21 -9.17 -5.66 5.19
N LYS A 22 -8.93 -6.79 5.86
CA LYS A 22 -7.63 -7.11 6.41
C LYS A 22 -6.59 -7.27 5.29
N VAL A 23 -5.41 -6.73 5.52
CA VAL A 23 -4.24 -6.94 4.67
C VAL A 23 -3.27 -7.90 5.37
N THR A 24 -2.73 -8.84 4.61
CA THR A 24 -1.59 -9.66 5.02
C THR A 24 -0.39 -9.24 4.20
N TRP A 25 0.60 -8.62 4.82
CA TRP A 25 1.84 -8.23 4.17
C TRP A 25 2.86 -9.37 4.19
N SER A 26 3.73 -9.44 3.17
CA SER A 26 4.91 -10.30 3.20
C SER A 26 5.84 -9.92 4.36
N ASP A 27 6.64 -10.86 4.83
CA ASP A 27 7.50 -10.64 6.01
C ASP A 27 8.63 -9.65 5.70
N ASP A 28 9.27 -9.81 4.54
CA ASP A 28 10.47 -9.06 4.18
C ASP A 28 10.20 -7.90 3.24
N TRP A 29 11.00 -6.85 3.39
CA TRP A 29 11.13 -5.76 2.43
C TRP A 29 12.16 -6.12 1.36
N GLU A 30 11.80 -5.92 0.10
CA GLU A 30 12.66 -6.20 -1.05
C GLU A 30 13.16 -4.89 -1.66
N VAL A 31 14.39 -4.88 -2.19
CA VAL A 31 14.86 -3.71 -2.94
C VAL A 31 14.20 -3.69 -4.31
N TYR A 32 13.46 -2.62 -4.59
CA TYR A 32 12.89 -2.37 -5.91
C TYR A 32 13.93 -1.71 -6.81
N ASP A 33 14.72 -2.55 -7.47
CA ASP A 33 15.70 -2.10 -8.45
C ASP A 33 15.24 -2.46 -9.87
N LEU A 34 14.59 -1.49 -10.54
CA LEU A 34 14.27 -1.61 -11.96
C LEU A 34 15.56 -1.49 -12.79
N HIS A 35 16.21 -2.63 -13.02
CA HIS A 35 17.27 -2.76 -14.00
C HIS A 35 16.69 -2.78 -15.42
N VAL A 36 16.15 -1.65 -15.89
CA VAL A 36 15.75 -1.47 -17.30
C VAL A 36 16.80 -0.61 -17.99
N CYS A 37 17.35 -1.10 -19.10
CA CYS A 37 18.30 -0.38 -19.95
C CYS A 37 17.65 -0.06 -21.31
N PRO A 38 17.53 1.22 -21.71
CA PRO A 38 17.94 2.42 -20.98
C PRO A 38 17.07 2.68 -19.75
N PRO A 39 17.61 3.35 -18.71
CA PRO A 39 16.83 3.70 -17.53
C PRO A 39 15.56 4.43 -17.93
N PRO A 40 14.39 4.10 -17.35
CA PRO A 40 13.18 4.88 -17.53
C PRO A 40 13.49 6.34 -17.20
N LYS A 41 13.07 7.27 -18.08
CA LYS A 41 13.34 8.70 -17.92
C LYS A 41 12.81 9.23 -16.58
N ASP A 42 11.70 8.65 -16.13
CA ASP A 42 11.06 8.97 -14.87
C ASP A 42 11.40 7.86 -13.87
N LYS A 43 12.60 7.93 -13.30
CA LYS A 43 12.82 7.26 -12.00
C LYS A 43 11.78 7.88 -11.08
N ARG A 44 10.84 7.09 -10.57
CA ARG A 44 9.87 7.58 -9.58
C ARG A 44 10.67 7.98 -8.35
N THR A 45 11.01 9.25 -8.31
CA THR A 45 11.71 9.88 -7.22
C THR A 45 10.65 10.17 -6.18
N CYS A 46 10.93 9.80 -4.94
CA CYS A 46 10.09 10.24 -3.84
C CYS A 46 10.06 11.77 -3.83
N THR A 47 8.98 12.36 -3.34
CA THR A 47 8.80 13.81 -3.24
C THR A 47 9.91 14.50 -2.42
N CYS A 48 10.61 13.77 -1.55
CA CYS A 48 11.80 14.23 -0.84
C CYS A 48 13.05 14.41 -1.73
N GLY A 49 13.02 13.99 -3.00
CA GLY A 49 14.14 14.08 -3.94
C GLY A 49 15.13 12.91 -3.91
N SER A 50 14.84 11.86 -3.14
CA SER A 50 15.72 10.68 -3.07
C SER A 50 15.90 9.99 -4.42
N THR A 51 17.14 9.64 -4.74
CA THR A 51 17.50 8.85 -5.92
C THR A 51 17.86 7.41 -5.59
N LYS A 52 17.78 7.01 -4.32
CA LYS A 52 18.07 5.64 -3.90
C LYS A 52 16.95 4.69 -4.33
N PRO A 53 17.25 3.39 -4.53
CA PRO A 53 16.22 2.39 -4.74
C PRO A 53 15.18 2.42 -3.61
N MET A 54 13.91 2.30 -3.98
CA MET A 54 12.82 2.16 -3.02
C MET A 54 12.80 0.72 -2.50
N LEU A 55 12.28 0.52 -1.30
CA LEU A 55 11.92 -0.81 -0.82
C LEU A 55 10.51 -1.14 -1.30
N ARG A 56 10.19 -2.42 -1.46
CA ARG A 56 8.89 -2.95 -1.87
C ARG A 56 8.44 -4.05 -0.94
N LYS A 57 7.14 -4.11 -0.65
CA LYS A 57 6.50 -5.24 0.03
C LYS A 57 5.17 -5.60 -0.65
N GLN A 58 4.78 -6.86 -0.63
CA GLN A 58 3.52 -7.31 -1.21
C GLN A 58 2.45 -7.49 -0.12
N GLY A 59 1.22 -7.11 -0.43
CA GLY A 59 0.07 -7.28 0.46
C GLY A 59 -1.03 -8.08 -0.23
N GLU A 60 -1.70 -8.95 0.51
CA GLU A 60 -2.94 -9.60 0.07
C GLU A 60 -4.12 -9.06 0.87
N VAL A 61 -5.11 -8.52 0.17
CA VAL A 61 -6.34 -7.97 0.76
C VAL A 61 -7.53 -8.85 0.40
N GLY A 62 -8.37 -9.16 1.40
CA GLY A 62 -9.53 -10.00 1.21
C GLY A 62 -10.01 -10.71 2.47
N PRO A 63 -10.91 -11.70 2.33
CA PRO A 63 -11.51 -12.15 1.07
C PRO A 63 -12.62 -11.21 0.53
N TYR A 64 -12.75 -11.14 -0.79
CA TYR A 64 -13.86 -10.48 -1.49
C TYR A 64 -14.93 -11.49 -1.94
N LYS A 65 -16.20 -11.07 -1.93
CA LYS A 65 -17.31 -11.83 -2.53
C LYS A 65 -17.25 -11.68 -4.06
N SER A 66 -17.44 -12.75 -4.81
CA SER A 66 -17.53 -12.66 -6.27
C SER A 66 -18.86 -11.99 -6.69
N ALA A 67 -18.80 -11.01 -7.59
CA ALA A 67 -19.99 -10.25 -8.02
C ALA A 67 -20.91 -11.03 -8.99
N HIS A 68 -20.41 -12.10 -9.63
CA HIS A 68 -21.18 -12.87 -10.62
C HIS A 68 -21.85 -14.10 -10.02
N ARG A 69 -23.17 -14.01 -9.80
CA ARG A 69 -24.04 -15.12 -9.36
C ARG A 69 -24.01 -16.36 -10.26
N ALA A 70 -23.63 -16.22 -11.54
CA ALA A 70 -23.44 -17.34 -12.48
C ALA A 70 -22.08 -18.07 -12.31
N LYS A 71 -21.02 -17.33 -11.93
CA LYS A 71 -19.69 -17.88 -11.60
C LYS A 71 -19.66 -18.45 -10.16
N TYR A 72 -20.70 -18.20 -9.39
CA TYR A 72 -20.92 -18.62 -8.00
C TYR A 72 -21.01 -20.15 -7.83
N ASN A 73 -21.37 -20.88 -8.89
CA ASN A 73 -21.39 -22.34 -8.88
C ASN A 73 -20.05 -22.98 -9.30
N GLU A 74 -19.23 -22.30 -10.11
CA GLU A 74 -17.91 -22.80 -10.53
C GLU A 74 -16.78 -22.42 -9.56
N LEU A 75 -16.86 -21.26 -8.89
CA LEU A 75 -15.79 -20.74 -8.01
C LEU A 75 -15.94 -21.12 -6.53
N ARG A 76 -16.77 -22.11 -6.21
CA ARG A 76 -17.23 -22.40 -4.83
C ARG A 76 -16.17 -22.99 -3.88
N THR A 77 -14.87 -22.76 -4.10
CA THR A 77 -13.81 -23.26 -3.22
C THR A 77 -12.65 -22.30 -2.94
N ARG A 78 -12.52 -21.14 -3.60
CA ARG A 78 -11.40 -20.21 -3.31
C ARG A 78 -11.86 -18.78 -3.02
N PRO A 79 -11.58 -18.25 -1.81
CA PRO A 79 -11.79 -16.83 -1.55
C PRO A 79 -10.99 -15.98 -2.55
N LEU A 80 -11.58 -14.88 -3.03
CA LEU A 80 -10.88 -13.95 -3.92
C LEU A 80 -10.05 -13.00 -3.08
N TRP A 81 -8.74 -13.06 -3.25
CA TRP A 81 -7.77 -12.13 -2.70
C TRP A 81 -7.31 -11.18 -3.81
N ARG A 82 -7.03 -9.94 -3.44
CA ARG A 82 -6.45 -8.94 -4.34
C ARG A 82 -5.07 -8.56 -3.83
N SER A 83 -4.19 -8.14 -4.73
CA SER A 83 -2.81 -7.81 -4.39
C SER A 83 -2.65 -6.30 -4.26
N LEU A 84 -1.86 -5.89 -3.27
CA LEU A 84 -1.33 -4.54 -3.08
C LEU A 84 0.19 -4.62 -3.23
N THR A 85 0.80 -3.55 -3.72
CA THR A 85 2.26 -3.39 -3.67
C THR A 85 2.58 -2.07 -2.99
N VAL A 86 3.25 -2.12 -1.85
CA VAL A 86 3.74 -0.91 -1.18
C VAL A 86 5.18 -0.64 -1.59
N PHE A 87 5.51 0.64 -1.75
CA PHE A 87 6.84 1.16 -2.00
C PHE A 87 7.22 2.11 -0.87
N ARG A 88 8.39 1.91 -0.27
CA ARG A 88 8.92 2.77 0.79
C ARG A 88 10.14 3.53 0.31
N CYS A 89 10.15 4.83 0.53
CA CYS A 89 11.38 5.61 0.37
C CYS A 89 12.39 5.21 1.45
N SER A 90 13.61 4.85 1.05
CA SER A 90 14.68 4.46 1.98
C SER A 90 15.30 5.63 2.76
N GLU A 91 14.86 6.87 2.54
CA GLU A 91 15.37 8.07 3.22
C GLU A 91 14.33 8.79 4.06
N CYS A 92 13.14 9.06 3.53
CA CYS A 92 12.08 9.75 4.27
C CYS A 92 10.98 8.82 4.79
N GLU A 93 11.07 7.51 4.51
CA GLU A 93 10.11 6.49 4.96
C GLU A 93 8.66 6.73 4.56
N LEU A 94 8.43 7.61 3.56
CA LEU A 94 7.14 7.78 2.93
C LEU A 94 6.78 6.49 2.19
N ASP A 95 5.57 6.01 2.46
CA ASP A 95 5.01 4.83 1.84
C ASP A 95 3.98 5.22 0.77
N THR A 96 4.06 4.56 -0.38
CA THR A 96 3.07 4.67 -1.44
C THR A 96 2.57 3.29 -1.81
N VAL A 97 1.26 3.10 -1.89
CA VAL A 97 0.64 1.82 -2.24
C VAL A 97 0.09 1.90 -3.67
N LEU A 98 0.45 0.90 -4.48
CA LEU A 98 -0.24 0.55 -5.72
C LEU A 98 -1.34 -0.44 -5.39
N ASP A 99 -2.58 -0.03 -5.60
CA ASP A 99 -3.74 -0.87 -5.33
C ASP A 99 -4.07 -1.82 -6.50
N PHE A 100 -5.09 -2.64 -6.31
CA PHE A 100 -5.56 -3.60 -7.32
C PHE A 100 -6.36 -2.97 -8.47
N ASN A 101 -6.73 -1.69 -8.37
CA ASN A 101 -7.33 -0.93 -9.47
C ASN A 101 -6.25 -0.28 -10.36
N GLY A 102 -5.00 -0.26 -9.89
CA GLY A 102 -3.88 0.37 -10.57
C GLY A 102 -3.61 1.80 -10.10
N ASP A 103 -4.28 2.24 -9.03
CA ASP A 103 -4.18 3.58 -8.47
C ASP A 103 -3.07 3.65 -7.42
N PHE A 104 -2.44 4.83 -7.31
CA PHE A 104 -1.40 5.12 -6.33
C PHE A 104 -1.94 5.95 -5.18
N TRP A 105 -1.64 5.52 -3.97
CA TRP A 105 -2.07 6.15 -2.73
C TRP A 105 -0.86 6.45 -1.86
N GLU A 106 -0.68 7.72 -1.45
CA GLU A 106 0.31 8.12 -0.45
C GLU A 106 -0.27 7.89 0.94
N LEU A 107 0.46 7.21 1.83
CA LEU A 107 -0.01 6.90 3.18
C LEU A 107 0.24 8.07 4.13
N GLY A 108 -0.82 8.50 4.80
CA GLY A 108 -0.81 9.42 5.93
C GLY A 108 -0.56 8.70 7.26
N LEU A 109 -0.36 9.47 8.32
CA LEU A 109 -0.08 8.93 9.66
C LEU A 109 -1.25 8.08 10.20
N GLU A 110 -2.47 8.41 9.82
CA GLU A 110 -3.70 7.72 10.19
C GLU A 110 -3.80 6.30 9.61
N ASP A 111 -3.18 6.04 8.45
CA ASP A 111 -3.26 4.75 7.77
C ASP A 111 -2.53 3.64 8.53
N TYR A 112 -1.63 4.00 9.44
CA TYR A 112 -0.85 3.06 10.24
C TYR A 112 -1.54 2.63 11.54
N GLY A 113 -2.73 3.16 11.83
CA GLY A 113 -3.52 2.75 12.99
C GLY A 113 -4.36 1.49 12.72
N ASP A 114 -5.04 0.99 13.75
CA ASP A 114 -5.88 -0.21 13.68
C ASP A 114 -6.98 -0.18 12.59
N GLN A 115 -7.47 1.02 12.24
CA GLN A 115 -8.47 1.16 11.17
C GLN A 115 -7.87 1.01 9.77
N GLY A 116 -6.54 1.11 9.65
CA GLY A 116 -5.81 1.07 8.40
C GLY A 116 -6.25 2.11 7.39
N SER A 117 -5.91 1.86 6.13
CA SER A 117 -6.26 2.74 5.03
C SER A 117 -7.68 2.46 4.54
N HIS A 118 -8.43 3.52 4.33
CA HIS A 118 -9.81 3.44 3.90
C HIS A 118 -10.10 4.54 2.88
N LEU A 119 -10.85 4.20 1.84
CA LEU A 119 -11.50 5.21 1.01
C LEU A 119 -12.25 6.20 1.90
N ILE A 120 -11.85 7.47 1.84
CA ILE A 120 -12.66 8.56 2.35
C ILE A 120 -13.91 8.60 1.46
N ASP A 121 -15.04 8.13 1.98
CA ASP A 121 -16.33 8.32 1.32
C ASP A 121 -16.55 9.83 1.18
N THR A 122 -16.37 10.36 -0.03
CA THR A 122 -16.66 11.78 -0.35
C THR A 122 -18.17 12.05 -0.43
N THR A 123 -19.00 11.15 0.09
CA THR A 123 -20.46 11.27 0.14
C THR A 123 -20.90 11.89 1.46
N SER A 124 -20.45 13.11 1.74
CA SER A 124 -21.05 13.97 2.78
C SER A 124 -21.03 15.42 2.32
N LEU A 125 -21.94 15.74 1.41
CA LEU A 125 -22.45 17.09 1.15
C LEU A 125 -23.97 17.03 1.02
#